data_AF-A0A9X8HDX6-F1
#
_entry.id   AF-A0A9X8HDX6-F1
#
_cell.length_a   1.000
_cell.length_b   1.000
_cell.length_c   1.000
_cell.angle_alpha   90.00
_cell.angle_beta   90.00
_cell.angle_gamma   90.00
#
_symmetry.space_group_name_H-M   'P 1'
#
loop_
_entity.id
_entity.type
_entity.pdbx_description
1 polymer ?
#
loop_
_entity_poly.entity_id
_entity_poly.type
_entity_poly.pdbx_seq_one_letter_code
_entity_poly.pdbx_strand_id
1 'polypeptide(L)'
;RFFVPAMIFDSSPNSGKGFDVFEGSFDKILDDFTSTTTSPVKRWIARTVLKVGWAAVMLRWSGRFGPDPLQRNFAKLIIADAAIPKLFLYSSNDVIITAPEVEEAIAAAAAGGTPLDQVNFHTSLHVSHYLDYPEVYEQSIVNFLTKYVP
;
A
#
# COMPACT_ATOMS: atom_id res chain seq x y z
N ARG A 1 -25.71 -7.65 4.44
CA ARG A 1 -24.78 -6.57 4.86
C ARG A 1 -23.70 -7.24 5.70
N PHE A 2 -22.43 -7.10 5.36
CA PHE A 2 -21.35 -7.70 6.14
C PHE A 2 -21.05 -6.82 7.35
N PHE A 3 -20.73 -7.45 8.48
CA PHE A 3 -20.20 -6.80 9.67
C PHE A 3 -18.70 -7.07 9.70
N VAL A 4 -17.90 -6.03 9.87
CA VAL A 4 -16.44 -6.11 9.95
C VAL A 4 -16.04 -5.70 11.37
N PRO A 5 -15.66 -6.65 12.24
CA PRO A 5 -15.41 -6.36 13.66
C PRO A 5 -14.08 -5.63 13.88
N ALA A 6 -13.09 -5.86 13.01
CA ALA A 6 -11.78 -5.23 13.06
C ALA A 6 -11.11 -5.30 11.68
N MET A 7 -10.09 -4.47 11.47
CA MET A 7 -9.24 -4.47 10.27
C MET A 7 -7.78 -4.63 10.67
N ILE A 8 -7.05 -5.46 9.94
CA ILE A 8 -5.60 -5.63 10.10
C ILE A 8 -4.96 -5.29 8.76
N PHE A 9 -3.97 -4.41 8.81
CA PHE A 9 -3.19 -4.04 7.66
C PHE A 9 -1.78 -4.58 7.81
N ASP A 10 -1.33 -5.31 6.79
CA ASP A 10 0.03 -5.83 6.68
C ASP A 10 0.74 -5.02 5.58
N SER A 11 1.77 -4.26 5.97
CA SER A 11 2.55 -3.36 5.11
C SER A 11 1.71 -2.33 4.32
N SER A 12 0.58 -1.91 4.90
CA SER A 12 -0.41 -1.05 4.26
C SER A 12 -1.25 -0.32 5.33
N PRO A 13 -2.18 0.59 4.97
CA PRO A 13 -2.28 1.28 3.69
C PRO A 13 -1.18 2.33 3.54
N ASN A 14 -0.99 2.83 2.32
CA ASN A 14 -0.16 4.02 2.11
C ASN A 14 -0.85 5.28 2.65
N SER A 15 -0.15 6.40 2.56
CA SER A 15 -0.61 7.73 2.98
C SER A 15 -1.84 8.27 2.22
N GLY A 16 -2.32 7.58 1.19
CA GLY A 16 -3.33 8.10 0.28
C GLY A 16 -2.77 9.13 -0.71
N LYS A 17 -1.45 9.33 -0.76
CA LYS A 17 -0.78 10.01 -1.88
C LYS A 17 -1.19 9.28 -3.16
N GLY A 18 -1.73 10.03 -4.11
CA GLY A 18 -2.45 9.47 -5.26
C GLY A 18 -1.58 8.60 -6.16
N PHE A 19 -2.24 7.89 -7.06
CA PHE A 19 -1.61 7.06 -8.09
C PHE A 19 -0.70 7.89 -9.02
N ASP A 20 -0.89 9.21 -9.07
CA ASP A 20 -0.04 10.16 -9.77
C ASP A 20 1.40 10.21 -9.21
N VAL A 21 1.61 9.86 -7.94
CA VAL A 21 2.94 9.83 -7.32
C VAL A 21 3.79 8.63 -7.79
N PHE A 22 3.19 7.65 -8.47
CA PHE A 22 3.88 6.45 -8.97
C PHE A 22 4.79 6.69 -10.20
N GLU A 23 4.99 7.95 -10.60
CA GLU A 23 5.63 8.33 -11.87
C GLU A 23 7.15 8.06 -11.91
N GLY A 24 7.82 7.95 -10.75
CA GLY A 24 9.29 7.94 -10.64
C GLY A 24 10.03 6.67 -11.09
N SER A 25 9.34 5.55 -11.36
CA SER A 25 10.00 4.25 -11.62
C SER A 25 9.74 3.65 -13.00
N PHE A 26 8.81 4.19 -13.79
CA PHE A 26 8.36 3.49 -15.00
C PHE A 26 9.43 3.40 -16.09
N ASP A 27 10.19 4.47 -16.35
CA ASP A 27 11.23 4.45 -17.39
C ASP A 27 12.36 3.46 -17.05
N LYS A 28 12.73 3.32 -15.77
CA LYS A 28 13.72 2.34 -15.33
C LYS A 28 13.20 0.90 -15.47
N ILE A 29 11.96 0.65 -15.03
CA ILE A 29 11.29 -0.65 -15.19
C ILE A 29 11.18 -1.01 -16.68
N LEU A 30 10.87 -0.03 -17.52
CA LEU A 30 10.77 -0.21 -18.96
C LEU A 30 12.13 -0.57 -19.57
N ASP A 31 13.20 0.08 -19.13
CA ASP A 31 14.54 -0.18 -19.60
C ASP A 31 15.02 -1.58 -19.19
N ASP A 32 14.79 -1.97 -17.94
CA ASP A 32 15.14 -3.29 -17.42
C ASP A 32 14.33 -4.39 -18.15
N PHE A 33 13.01 -4.21 -18.30
CA PHE A 33 12.14 -5.17 -18.99
C PHE A 33 12.53 -5.38 -20.46
N THR A 34 12.95 -4.31 -21.13
CA THR A 34 13.30 -4.37 -22.56
C THR A 34 14.78 -4.62 -22.82
N SER A 35 15.61 -4.70 -21.77
CA SER A 35 17.07 -4.89 -21.86
C SER A 35 17.47 -6.22 -22.50
N THR A 36 16.64 -7.25 -22.35
CA THR A 36 16.87 -8.60 -22.90
C THR A 36 16.54 -8.71 -24.39
N THR A 37 15.93 -7.68 -24.99
CA THR A 37 15.56 -7.68 -26.42
C THR A 37 16.73 -7.19 -27.29
N THR A 38 17.32 -8.09 -28.07
CA THR A 38 18.49 -7.82 -28.92
C THR A 38 18.17 -7.02 -30.19
N SER A 39 16.94 -7.09 -30.70
CA SER A 39 16.54 -6.38 -31.91
C SER A 39 16.14 -4.93 -31.61
N PRO A 40 16.79 -3.92 -32.23
CA PRO A 40 16.47 -2.51 -31.99
C PRO A 40 15.03 -2.14 -32.34
N VAL A 41 14.49 -2.68 -33.44
CA VAL A 41 13.12 -2.41 -33.89
C VAL A 41 12.10 -3.02 -32.93
N LYS A 42 12.28 -4.29 -32.53
CA LYS A 42 11.38 -4.93 -31.56
C LYS A 42 11.43 -4.23 -30.21
N ARG A 43 12.62 -3.79 -29.77
CA ARG A 43 12.81 -3.03 -28.54
C ARG A 43 12.08 -1.69 -28.59
N TRP A 44 12.15 -0.97 -29.71
CA TRP A 44 11.43 0.29 -29.91
C TRP A 44 9.90 0.10 -29.89
N ILE A 45 9.40 -0.93 -30.57
CA ILE A 45 7.97 -1.28 -30.56
C ILE A 45 7.51 -1.60 -29.13
N ALA A 46 8.23 -2.49 -28.43
CA ALA A 46 7.91 -2.88 -27.06
C ALA A 46 7.89 -1.67 -26.11
N ARG A 47 8.91 -0.80 -26.20
CA ARG A 47 8.96 0.46 -25.42
C ARG A 47 7.76 1.34 -25.69
N THR A 48 7.39 1.51 -26.96
CA THR A 48 6.26 2.37 -27.36
C THR A 48 4.95 1.82 -26.81
N VAL A 49 4.68 0.53 -26.98
CA VAL A 49 3.47 -0.13 -26.49
C VAL A 49 3.35 -0.01 -24.98
N LEU A 50 4.43 -0.28 -24.25
CA LEU A 50 4.44 -0.21 -22.78
C LEU A 50 4.27 1.24 -22.29
N LYS A 51 4.92 2.23 -22.92
CA LYS A 51 4.71 3.66 -22.60
C LYS A 51 3.27 4.11 -22.82
N VAL A 52 2.67 3.73 -23.94
CA VAL A 52 1.26 4.06 -24.24
C VAL A 52 0.33 3.38 -23.23
N GLY A 53 0.58 2.11 -22.89
CA GLY A 53 -0.17 1.38 -21.87
C GLY A 53 -0.09 2.05 -20.50
N TRP A 54 1.11 2.44 -20.07
CA TRP A 54 1.32 3.18 -18.82
C TRP A 54 0.61 4.53 -18.81
N ALA A 55 0.74 5.31 -19.89
CA ALA A 55 0.03 6.58 -20.02
C ALA A 55 -1.49 6.40 -19.91
N ALA A 56 -2.05 5.33 -20.50
CA ALA A 56 -3.48 5.02 -20.36
C ALA A 56 -3.88 4.67 -18.91
N VAL A 57 -3.04 3.91 -18.19
CA VAL A 57 -3.24 3.61 -16.76
C VAL A 57 -3.21 4.89 -15.92
N MET A 58 -2.17 5.72 -16.09
CA MET A 58 -2.05 7.00 -15.39
C MET A 58 -3.23 7.91 -15.69
N LEU A 59 -3.64 8.02 -16.96
CA LEU A 59 -4.80 8.81 -17.36
C LEU A 59 -6.09 8.34 -16.66
N ARG A 60 -6.26 7.03 -16.52
CA ARG A 60 -7.42 6.42 -15.88
C ARG A 60 -7.41 6.56 -14.36
N TRP A 61 -6.27 6.45 -13.70
CA TRP A 61 -6.15 6.32 -12.23
C TRP A 61 -5.60 7.53 -11.49
N SER A 62 -5.12 8.57 -12.18
CA SER A 62 -4.73 9.87 -11.58
C SER A 62 -5.90 10.76 -11.16
N GLY A 63 -7.12 10.25 -11.06
CA GLY A 63 -8.31 11.05 -10.72
C GLY A 63 -9.02 11.71 -11.91
N ARG A 64 -8.38 11.83 -13.08
CA ARG A 64 -8.92 12.61 -14.23
C ARG A 64 -10.16 12.00 -14.87
N PHE A 65 -10.27 10.68 -14.91
CA PHE A 65 -11.41 9.97 -15.52
C PHE A 65 -12.07 8.96 -14.57
N GLY A 66 -11.75 8.99 -13.29
CA GLY A 66 -12.28 8.08 -12.27
C GLY A 66 -11.59 8.31 -10.93
N PRO A 67 -12.17 7.84 -9.81
CA PRO A 67 -11.56 8.03 -8.50
C PRO A 67 -10.23 7.29 -8.45
N ASP A 68 -9.20 8.00 -8.02
CA ASP A 68 -7.88 7.44 -7.75
C ASP A 68 -8.02 6.25 -6.80
N PRO A 69 -7.55 5.05 -7.18
CA PRO A 69 -7.73 3.85 -6.38
C PRO A 69 -7.05 3.94 -5.00
N LEU A 70 -5.90 4.60 -4.90
CA LEU A 70 -5.16 4.74 -3.64
C LEU A 70 -5.90 5.70 -2.71
N GLN A 71 -6.28 6.87 -3.22
CA GLN A 71 -7.07 7.84 -2.45
C GLN A 71 -8.44 7.27 -2.05
N ARG A 72 -9.09 6.52 -2.94
CA ARG A 72 -10.38 5.90 -2.65
C ARG A 72 -10.27 4.84 -1.56
N ASN A 73 -9.22 4.02 -1.60
CA ASN A 73 -8.98 3.01 -0.57
C ASN A 73 -8.68 3.68 0.77
N PHE A 74 -7.85 4.72 0.79
CA PHE A 74 -7.58 5.50 1.98
C PHE A 74 -8.86 6.12 2.56
N ALA A 75 -9.62 6.85 1.74
CA ALA A 75 -10.86 7.49 2.16
C ALA A 75 -11.88 6.49 2.70
N LYS A 76 -11.96 5.29 2.11
CA LYS A 76 -12.85 4.25 2.59
C LYS A 76 -12.35 3.65 3.91
N LEU A 77 -11.13 3.12 3.91
CA LEU A 77 -10.63 2.27 4.99
C LEU A 77 -10.23 3.09 6.22
N ILE A 78 -9.66 4.28 6.03
CA ILE A 78 -9.19 5.14 7.12
C ILE A 78 -10.27 6.11 7.59
N ILE A 79 -10.93 6.79 6.66
CA ILE A 79 -11.85 7.88 7.00
C ILE A 79 -13.29 7.36 7.21
N ALA A 80 -13.88 6.70 6.21
CA ALA A 80 -15.28 6.28 6.28
C ALA A 80 -15.51 5.15 7.30
N ASP A 81 -14.55 4.23 7.41
CA ASP A 81 -14.60 3.09 8.32
C ASP A 81 -13.92 3.40 9.67
N ALA A 82 -13.91 4.67 10.11
CA ALA A 82 -13.22 5.12 11.33
C ALA A 82 -13.69 4.43 12.62
N ALA A 83 -14.95 3.95 12.67
CA ALA A 83 -15.48 3.24 13.83
C ALA A 83 -14.93 1.81 13.99
N ILE A 84 -14.30 1.25 12.96
CA ILE A 84 -13.77 -0.11 12.98
C ILE A 84 -12.34 -0.07 13.54
N PRO A 85 -12.03 -0.85 14.59
CA PRO A 85 -10.68 -0.93 15.15
C PRO A 85 -9.65 -1.38 14.11
N LYS A 86 -8.42 -0.84 14.17
CA LYS A 86 -7.36 -1.07 13.19
C LYS A 86 -6.04 -1.51 13.82
N LEU A 87 -5.42 -2.56 13.29
CA LEU A 87 -4.05 -2.94 13.58
C LEU A 87 -3.17 -2.63 12.37
N PHE A 88 -2.11 -1.85 12.59
CA PHE A 88 -1.11 -1.54 11.56
C PHE A 88 0.17 -2.33 11.83
N LEU A 89 0.49 -3.26 10.94
CA LEU A 89 1.73 -4.03 10.93
C LEU A 89 2.59 -3.48 9.80
N TYR A 90 3.75 -2.90 10.11
CA TYR A 90 4.61 -2.25 9.13
C TYR A 90 6.09 -2.31 9.54
N SER A 91 6.99 -1.88 8.66
CA SER A 91 8.43 -1.90 8.93
C SER A 91 9.12 -0.65 8.41
N SER A 92 10.11 -0.16 9.17
CA SER A 92 10.97 0.95 8.75
C SER A 92 11.86 0.60 7.55
N ASN A 93 12.06 -0.69 7.28
CA ASN A 93 12.83 -1.20 6.14
C ASN A 93 11.94 -1.57 4.93
N ASP A 94 10.65 -1.28 4.98
CA ASP A 94 9.76 -1.42 3.83
C ASP A 94 10.04 -0.29 2.82
N VAL A 95 10.45 -0.69 1.61
CA VAL A 95 10.76 0.22 0.50
C VAL A 95 9.63 0.32 -0.53
N ILE A 96 8.58 -0.49 -0.39
CA ILE A 96 7.41 -0.50 -1.28
C ILE A 96 6.36 0.47 -0.73
N ILE A 97 6.01 0.31 0.55
CA ILE A 97 5.16 1.25 1.29
C ILE A 97 5.94 1.69 2.50
N THR A 98 6.48 2.91 2.43
CA THR A 98 7.45 3.36 3.43
C THR A 98 6.79 3.55 4.79
N ALA A 99 7.54 3.36 5.88
CA ALA A 99 7.02 3.61 7.22
C ALA A 99 6.36 5.00 7.39
N PRO A 100 6.94 6.10 6.87
CA PRO A 100 6.27 7.41 6.90
C PRO A 100 4.88 7.41 6.24
N GLU A 101 4.67 6.66 5.17
CA GLU A 101 3.36 6.58 4.53
C GLU A 101 2.33 5.85 5.39
N VAL A 102 2.72 4.77 6.06
CA VAL A 102 1.84 4.07 7.00
C VAL A 102 1.59 4.92 8.24
N GLU A 103 2.61 5.61 8.75
CA GLU A 103 2.50 6.52 9.90
C GLU A 103 1.58 7.72 9.61
N GLU A 104 1.59 8.26 8.39
CA GLU A 104 0.61 9.27 7.94
C GLU A 104 -0.82 8.70 7.98
N ALA A 105 -1.03 7.44 7.55
CA ALA A 105 -2.34 6.79 7.62
C ALA A 105 -2.79 6.53 9.05
N ILE A 106 -1.88 6.10 9.93
CA ILE A 106 -2.13 5.93 11.36
C ILE A 106 -2.53 7.26 11.99
N ALA A 107 -1.80 8.34 11.70
CA ALA A 107 -2.10 9.67 12.21
C ALA A 107 -3.50 10.15 11.77
N ALA A 108 -3.87 9.91 10.51
CA ALA A 108 -5.21 10.22 10.01
C ALA A 108 -6.29 9.38 10.70
N ALA A 109 -6.07 8.07 10.91
CA ALA A 109 -6.99 7.21 11.64
C ALA A 109 -7.17 7.67 13.10
N ALA A 110 -6.06 7.97 13.79
CA ALA A 110 -6.07 8.48 15.16
C ALA A 110 -6.83 9.81 15.26
N ALA A 111 -6.60 10.74 14.33
CA ALA A 111 -7.32 12.02 14.26
C ALA A 111 -8.83 11.84 14.02
N GLY A 112 -9.23 10.79 13.30
CA GLY A 112 -10.62 10.38 13.12
C GLY A 112 -11.24 9.66 14.32
N GLY A 113 -10.49 9.46 15.41
CA GLY A 113 -10.96 8.76 16.61
C GLY A 113 -11.02 7.24 16.47
N THR A 114 -10.32 6.66 15.49
CA THR A 114 -10.27 5.20 15.33
C THR A 114 -9.52 4.55 16.49
N PRO A 115 -10.09 3.52 17.15
CA PRO A 115 -9.33 2.65 18.04
C PRO A 115 -8.26 1.89 17.25
N LEU A 116 -6.99 2.03 17.61
CA LEU A 116 -5.92 1.39 16.87
C LEU A 116 -4.78 0.89 17.74
N ASP A 117 -4.08 -0.12 17.22
CA ASP A 117 -2.78 -0.59 17.67
C ASP A 117 -1.82 -0.60 16.47
N GLN A 118 -0.51 -0.55 16.73
CA GLN A 118 0.51 -0.49 15.68
C GLN A 118 1.78 -1.24 16.10
N VAL A 119 2.47 -1.83 15.13
CA VAL A 119 3.76 -2.51 15.32
C VAL A 119 4.69 -2.17 14.16
N ASN A 120 5.84 -1.60 14.49
CA ASN A 120 6.93 -1.37 13.55
C ASN A 120 7.98 -2.48 13.75
N PHE A 121 8.15 -3.34 12.75
CA PHE A 121 9.12 -4.45 12.77
C PHE A 121 10.55 -4.01 12.46
N HIS A 122 10.75 -2.74 12.11
CA HIS A 122 12.03 -2.07 11.82
C HIS A 122 12.85 -2.61 10.65
N THR A 123 13.07 -3.92 10.52
CA THR A 123 13.99 -4.49 9.53
C THR A 123 13.37 -5.48 8.56
N SER A 124 12.14 -5.95 8.78
CA SER A 124 11.48 -6.86 7.83
C SER A 124 11.13 -6.16 6.52
N LEU A 125 11.11 -6.92 5.43
CA LEU A 125 10.71 -6.44 4.11
C LEU A 125 9.18 -6.38 3.98
N HIS A 126 8.70 -5.74 2.91
CA HIS A 126 7.28 -5.65 2.57
C HIS A 126 6.61 -7.02 2.62
N VAL A 127 5.53 -7.14 3.41
CA VAL A 127 4.70 -8.36 3.59
C VAL A 127 5.49 -9.58 4.09
N SER A 128 6.67 -9.34 4.68
CA SER A 128 7.56 -10.41 5.20
C SER A 128 7.59 -10.47 6.73
N HIS A 129 6.74 -9.69 7.42
CA HIS A 129 6.76 -9.54 8.87
C HIS A 129 6.58 -10.88 9.60
N TYR A 130 5.67 -11.75 9.12
CA TYR A 130 5.47 -13.07 9.71
C TYR A 130 6.69 -14.00 9.53
N LEU A 131 7.35 -13.92 8.37
CA LEU A 131 8.52 -14.76 8.09
C LEU A 131 9.70 -14.38 8.98
N ASP A 132 9.92 -13.09 9.18
CA ASP A 132 11.06 -12.57 9.93
C ASP A 132 10.79 -12.55 11.46
N TYR A 133 9.54 -12.33 11.86
CA TYR A 133 9.13 -12.11 13.25
C TYR A 133 7.83 -12.85 13.62
N PRO A 134 7.77 -14.19 13.49
CA PRO A 134 6.54 -14.95 13.66
C PRO A 134 5.89 -14.76 15.04
N GLU A 135 6.67 -14.83 16.12
CA GLU A 135 6.16 -14.70 17.49
C GLU A 135 5.54 -13.31 17.75
N VAL A 136 6.24 -12.25 17.35
CA VAL A 136 5.76 -10.87 17.54
C VAL A 136 4.52 -10.63 16.68
N TYR A 137 4.52 -11.12 15.44
CA TYR A 137 3.39 -10.99 14.52
C TYR A 137 2.14 -11.68 15.06
N GLU A 138 2.25 -12.96 15.44
CA GLU A 138 1.13 -13.74 16.00
C GLU A 138 0.59 -13.11 17.28
N GLN A 139 1.48 -12.75 18.22
CA GLN A 139 1.07 -12.17 19.50
C GLN A 139 0.36 -10.83 19.31
N SER A 140 0.80 -10.01 18.36
CA SER A 140 0.17 -8.72 18.04
C SER A 140 -1.24 -8.90 17.52
N ILE A 141 -1.45 -9.88 16.62
CA ILE A 141 -2.78 -10.23 16.12
C ILE A 141 -3.67 -10.75 17.25
N VAL A 142 -3.19 -11.70 18.05
CA VAL A 142 -3.97 -12.28 19.16
C VAL A 142 -4.38 -11.22 20.17
N ASN A 143 -3.45 -10.35 20.56
CA ASN A 143 -3.72 -9.26 21.51
C ASN A 143 -4.78 -8.29 20.96
N PHE A 144 -4.61 -7.87 19.70
CA PHE A 144 -5.54 -6.95 19.06
C PHE A 144 -6.94 -7.55 18.94
N LEU A 145 -7.05 -8.80 18.47
CA LEU A 145 -8.34 -9.48 18.34
C LEU A 145 -9.00 -9.69 19.71
N THR A 146 -8.25 -10.10 20.73
CA THR A 146 -8.78 -10.26 22.09
C THR A 146 -9.29 -8.94 22.66
N LYS A 147 -8.66 -7.81 22.31
CA LYS A 147 -9.00 -6.48 22.79
C LYS A 147 -10.26 -5.91 22.14
N TYR A 148 -10.50 -6.20 20.86
CA TYR A 148 -11.50 -5.50 20.05
C TYR A 148 -12.59 -6.38 19.43
N VAL A 149 -12.36 -7.69 19.34
CA VAL A 149 -13.33 -8.64 18.78
C VAL A 149 -13.94 -9.45 19.93
N PRO A 150 -15.26 -9.31 20.16
CA PRO A 150 -15.97 -10.03 21.21
C PRO A 150 -16.23 -11.50 20.88
#